data_AF-A0A9Q3DB35-F1
#
_entry.id   AF-A0A9Q3DB35-F1
#
_cell.length_a   1.000
_cell.length_b   1.000
_cell.length_c   1.000
_cell.angle_alpha   90.00
_cell.angle_beta   90.00
_cell.angle_gamma   90.00
#
_symmetry.space_group_name_H-M   'P 1'
#
loop_
_entity.id
_entity.type
_entity.pdbx_description
1 polymer ?
#
loop_
_entity_poly.entity_id
_entity_poly.type
_entity_poly.pdbx_seq_one_letter_code
_entity_poly.pdbx_strand_id
1 'polypeptide(L)'
;MIDKWTIDDWQFKVETAFESAKLNADQDRALPWFFQQKDRLTALYPDMSEFMIHIKILRPFGGEFKNSVKRRTTEKFQAEDIINILERYPPEPELILVGGILRQGLIHLGKILWTKTPK
;
A
#
# COMPACT_ATOMS: atom_id res chain seq x y z
N MET A 1 -6.28 24.49 -15.02
CA MET A 1 -5.48 23.41 -15.64
C MET A 1 -4.16 23.37 -14.90
N ILE A 2 -3.84 22.28 -14.21
CA ILE A 2 -2.51 22.10 -13.61
C ILE A 2 -1.67 21.45 -14.70
N ASP A 3 -0.71 22.20 -15.24
CA ASP A 3 0.13 21.73 -16.33
C ASP A 3 1.05 20.61 -15.84
N LYS A 4 1.16 19.59 -16.67
CA LYS A 4 1.94 18.35 -16.42
C LYS A 4 3.46 18.60 -16.36
N TRP A 5 3.86 19.87 -16.36
CA TRP A 5 5.23 20.37 -16.48
C TRP A 5 5.70 21.18 -15.25
N THR A 6 4.82 21.37 -14.24
CA THR A 6 5.14 22.11 -13.00
C THR A 6 5.39 21.24 -11.78
N ILE A 7 5.23 19.91 -11.90
CA ILE A 7 5.64 18.97 -10.84
C ILE A 7 7.11 18.65 -11.10
N ASP A 8 7.97 18.96 -10.13
CA ASP A 8 9.38 18.61 -10.23
C ASP A 8 9.52 17.13 -10.56
N ASP A 9 10.40 16.81 -11.50
CA ASP A 9 10.60 15.47 -12.07
C ASP A 9 10.83 14.38 -11.00
N TRP A 10 11.31 14.77 -9.81
CA TRP A 10 11.48 13.89 -8.65
C TRP A 10 10.18 13.63 -7.88
N GLN A 11 9.29 14.63 -7.73
CA GLN A 11 8.01 14.46 -7.03
C GLN A 11 7.12 13.46 -7.76
N PHE A 12 7.02 13.58 -9.09
CA PHE A 12 6.28 12.62 -9.91
C PHE A 12 6.84 11.19 -9.77
N LYS A 13 8.17 11.04 -9.72
CA LYS A 13 8.82 9.72 -9.50
C LYS A 13 8.50 9.15 -8.12
N VAL A 14 8.55 9.96 -7.07
CA VAL A 14 8.26 9.53 -5.70
C VAL A 14 6.77 9.18 -5.53
N GLU A 15 5.87 9.99 -6.11
CA GLU A 15 4.42 9.72 -6.11
C GLU A 15 4.11 8.42 -6.86
N THR A 16 4.65 8.25 -8.07
CA THR A 16 4.50 7.00 -8.85
C THR A 16 5.05 5.79 -8.08
N ALA A 17 6.20 5.93 -7.41
CA ALA A 17 6.80 4.88 -6.60
C ALA A 17 5.96 4.51 -5.38
N PHE A 18 5.31 5.50 -4.75
CA PHE A 18 4.37 5.27 -3.64
C PHE A 18 3.11 4.54 -4.15
N GLU A 19 2.50 5.01 -5.23
CA GLU A 19 1.25 4.43 -5.77
C GLU A 19 1.43 3.01 -6.32
N SER A 20 2.60 2.70 -6.88
CA SER A 20 2.90 1.37 -7.44
C SER A 20 3.46 0.37 -6.42
N ALA A 21 3.91 0.83 -5.25
CA ALA A 21 4.47 -0.05 -4.24
C ALA A 21 3.38 -0.86 -3.55
N LYS A 22 3.43 -2.17 -3.76
CA LYS A 22 2.58 -3.15 -3.08
C LYS A 22 3.40 -3.86 -2.02
N LEU A 23 2.77 -4.24 -0.92
CA LEU A 23 3.37 -5.16 0.03
C LEU A 23 3.10 -6.58 -0.47
N ASN A 24 4.11 -7.28 -0.96
CA ASN A 24 4.01 -8.68 -1.32
C ASN A 24 4.38 -9.55 -0.12
N ALA A 25 3.42 -10.32 0.40
CA ALA A 25 3.59 -11.20 1.55
C ALA A 25 4.77 -12.18 1.43
N ASP A 26 5.06 -12.65 0.21
CA ASP A 26 6.07 -13.67 -0.06
C ASP A 26 7.48 -13.09 -0.22
N GLN A 27 7.58 -11.79 -0.53
CA GLN A 27 8.84 -11.16 -0.96
C GLN A 27 9.27 -10.00 -0.06
N ASP A 28 8.31 -9.31 0.54
CA ASP A 28 8.54 -8.09 1.29
C ASP A 28 8.35 -8.33 2.78
N ARG A 29 9.20 -7.69 3.59
CA ARG A 29 8.96 -7.56 5.03
C ARG A 29 8.16 -6.29 5.28
N ALA A 30 7.15 -6.38 6.13
CA ALA A 30 6.25 -5.26 6.43
C ALA A 30 6.99 -4.03 6.97
N LEU A 31 7.96 -4.24 7.88
CA LEU A 31 8.71 -3.16 8.51
C LEU A 31 9.49 -2.28 7.51
N PRO A 32 10.42 -2.81 6.69
CA PRO A 32 11.14 -1.98 5.72
C PRO A 32 10.23 -1.40 4.65
N TRP A 33 9.20 -2.13 4.22
CA TRP A 33 8.23 -1.62 3.26
C TRP A 33 7.46 -0.42 3.82
N PHE A 34 7.01 -0.49 5.07
CA PHE A 34 6.27 0.57 5.75
C PHE A 34 7.11 1.84 5.87
N PHE A 35 8.35 1.74 6.35
CA PHE A 35 9.23 2.90 6.47
C PHE A 35 9.54 3.52 5.11
N GLN A 36 9.74 2.71 4.07
CA GLN A 36 9.92 3.22 2.72
C GLN A 36 8.69 4.00 2.21
N GLN A 37 7.46 3.56 2.51
CA GLN A 37 6.27 4.33 2.17
C GLN A 37 6.14 5.61 3.01
N LYS A 38 6.47 5.55 4.30
CA LYS A 38 6.49 6.70 5.20
C LYS A 38 7.47 7.77 4.70
N ASP A 39 8.68 7.39 4.30
CA ASP A 39 9.69 8.31 3.78
C ASP A 39 9.22 9.01 2.50
N ARG A 40 8.62 8.26 1.57
CA ARG A 40 8.07 8.81 0.32
C ARG A 40 6.96 9.82 0.59
N LEU A 41 6.03 9.51 1.50
CA LEU A 41 4.94 10.42 1.85
C LEU A 41 5.43 11.65 2.61
N THR A 42 6.43 11.49 3.48
CA THR A 42 7.04 12.61 4.21
C THR A 42 7.78 13.55 3.24
N ALA A 43 8.46 12.99 2.23
CA ALA A 43 9.12 13.78 1.19
C ALA A 43 8.14 14.55 0.30
N LEU A 44 6.98 13.95 -0.02
CA LEU A 44 5.93 14.59 -0.81
C LEU A 44 5.11 15.61 -0.01
N TYR A 45 4.91 15.37 1.29
CA TYR A 45 4.04 16.16 2.15
C TYR A 45 4.69 16.38 3.53
N PRO A 46 5.69 17.29 3.64
CA PRO A 46 6.44 17.49 4.87
C PRO A 46 5.57 17.98 6.04
N ASP A 47 4.49 18.71 5.76
CA ASP A 47 3.56 19.23 6.76
C ASP A 47 2.42 18.25 7.12
N MET A 48 2.39 17.06 6.51
CA MET A 48 1.36 16.06 6.78
C MET A 48 1.56 15.41 8.14
N SER A 49 0.48 15.33 8.93
CA SER A 49 0.54 14.63 10.21
C SER A 49 0.85 13.15 10.02
N GLU A 50 1.60 12.58 10.96
CA GLU A 50 1.94 11.15 10.97
C GLU A 50 0.69 10.26 10.87
N PHE A 51 -0.40 10.65 11.55
CA PHE A 51 -1.68 9.98 11.43
C PHE A 51 -2.21 9.95 9.99
N MET A 52 -2.13 11.06 9.26
CA MET A 52 -2.58 11.11 7.86
C MET A 52 -1.66 10.31 6.94
N ILE A 53 -0.35 10.28 7.20
CA ILE A 53 0.60 9.40 6.51
C ILE A 53 0.19 7.94 6.70
N HIS A 54 -0.08 7.53 7.93
CA HIS A 54 -0.54 6.18 8.24
C HIS A 54 -1.84 5.83 7.49
N ILE A 55 -2.83 6.71 7.51
CA ILE A 55 -4.09 6.50 6.76
C ILE A 55 -3.84 6.37 5.25
N LYS A 56 -2.91 7.14 4.68
CA LYS A 56 -2.53 7.01 3.26
C LYS A 56 -1.87 5.67 2.96
N ILE A 57 -0.95 5.20 3.80
CA ILE A 57 -0.31 3.88 3.66
C ILE A 57 -1.35 2.77 3.72
N LEU A 58 -2.36 2.89 4.59
CA LEU A 58 -3.40 1.88 4.76
C LEU A 58 -4.53 1.95 3.72
N ARG A 59 -4.63 3.03 2.93
CA ARG A 59 -5.69 3.24 1.94
C ARG A 59 -5.83 2.09 0.93
N PRO A 60 -4.74 1.54 0.36
CA PRO A 60 -4.80 0.47 -0.64
C PRO A 60 -5.32 -0.86 -0.08
N PHE A 61 -5.25 -1.04 1.25
CA PHE A 61 -5.74 -2.23 1.89
C PHE A 61 -7.27 -2.19 2.01
N GLY A 62 -7.90 -3.32 1.70
CA GLY A 62 -9.35 -3.45 1.58
C GLY A 62 -10.14 -3.15 2.86
N GLY A 63 -11.47 -3.17 2.75
CA GLY A 63 -12.38 -2.87 3.85
C GLY A 63 -12.18 -3.75 5.10
N GLU A 64 -11.87 -5.04 4.91
CA GLU A 64 -11.62 -5.96 6.03
C GLU A 64 -10.32 -5.64 6.78
N PHE A 65 -9.29 -5.21 6.07
CA PHE A 65 -8.04 -4.74 6.68
C PHE A 65 -8.31 -3.46 7.48
N LYS A 66 -8.99 -2.46 6.88
CA LYS A 66 -9.40 -1.23 7.58
C LYS A 66 -10.27 -1.52 8.81
N ASN A 67 -11.16 -2.50 8.72
CA ASN A 67 -12.00 -2.92 9.83
C ASN A 67 -11.20 -3.64 10.91
N SER A 68 -10.25 -4.50 10.56
CA SER A 68 -9.35 -5.19 11.50
C SER A 68 -8.43 -4.23 12.23
N VAL A 69 -7.92 -3.22 11.51
CA VAL A 69 -7.17 -2.09 12.05
C VAL A 69 -8.04 -1.30 13.04
N LYS A 70 -9.20 -0.80 12.61
CA LYS A 70 -10.14 -0.04 13.46
C LYS A 70 -10.65 -0.81 14.68
N ARG A 71 -10.83 -2.13 14.58
CA ARG A 71 -11.34 -2.97 15.69
C ARG A 71 -10.28 -3.26 16.75
N ARG A 72 -8.98 -3.23 16.39
CA ARG A 72 -7.87 -3.52 17.32
C ARG A 72 -7.34 -2.30 18.04
N THR A 73 -7.65 -1.11 17.56
CA THR A 73 -7.06 0.13 18.05
C THR A 73 -8.14 1.20 18.17
N THR A 74 -8.39 1.63 19.41
CA THR A 74 -9.37 2.66 19.79
C THR A 74 -8.83 4.08 19.67
N GLU A 75 -7.54 4.25 19.37
CA GLU A 75 -6.82 5.53 19.35
C GLU A 75 -5.79 5.58 18.21
N LYS A 76 -5.21 6.76 17.96
CA LYS A 76 -4.24 7.07 16.89
C LYS A 76 -3.24 5.93 16.64
N PHE A 77 -3.27 5.36 15.42
CA PHE A 77 -2.39 4.25 15.02
C PHE A 77 -0.91 4.64 15.09
N GLN A 78 -0.10 3.88 15.82
CA GLN A 78 1.35 3.99 15.76
C GLN A 78 1.91 3.17 14.58
N ALA A 79 3.13 3.47 14.17
CA ALA A 79 3.81 2.72 13.10
C ALA A 79 3.90 1.22 13.42
N GLU A 80 4.19 0.89 14.68
CA GLU A 80 4.34 -0.48 15.17
C GLU A 80 3.02 -1.28 15.07
N ASP A 81 1.89 -0.65 15.41
CA ASP A 81 0.58 -1.29 15.28
C ASP A 81 0.28 -1.67 13.83
N ILE A 82 0.63 -0.77 12.90
CA ILE A 82 0.41 -0.97 11.47
C ILE A 82 1.30 -2.11 10.96
N ILE A 83 2.57 -2.10 11.30
CA ILE A 83 3.52 -3.14 10.90
C ILE A 83 3.07 -4.50 11.43
N ASN A 84 2.71 -4.59 12.72
CA ASN A 84 2.22 -5.83 13.33
C ASN A 84 0.96 -6.37 12.63
N ILE A 85 0.07 -5.48 12.18
CA ILE A 85 -1.13 -5.89 11.43
C ILE A 85 -0.76 -6.35 10.03
N LEU A 86 0.15 -5.66 9.34
CA LEU A 86 0.63 -6.06 8.00
C LEU A 86 1.32 -7.43 8.02
N GLU A 87 2.05 -7.75 9.10
CA GLU A 87 2.66 -9.08 9.27
C GLU A 87 1.64 -10.16 9.61
N ARG A 88 0.62 -9.82 10.41
CA ARG A 88 -0.39 -10.79 10.84
C ARG A 88 -1.49 -11.02 9.81
N TYR A 89 -1.74 -10.03 8.96
CA TYR A 89 -2.74 -10.05 7.88
C TYR A 89 -2.10 -9.44 6.63
N PRO A 90 -1.16 -10.16 6.00
CA PRO A 90 -0.65 -9.72 4.72
C PRO A 90 -1.81 -9.59 3.73
N PRO A 91 -1.79 -8.59 2.83
CA PRO A 91 -2.83 -8.44 1.83
C PRO A 91 -2.87 -9.69 0.96
N GLU A 92 -4.01 -10.40 0.96
CA GLU A 92 -4.13 -11.62 0.15
C GLU A 92 -4.11 -11.28 -1.35
N PRO A 93 -3.44 -12.09 -2.17
CA PRO A 93 -3.60 -12.01 -3.61
C PRO A 93 -5.03 -12.44 -3.97
N GLU A 94 -5.76 -11.62 -4.73
CA GLU A 94 -7.08 -11.98 -5.22
C GLU A 94 -6.98 -13.11 -6.27
N LEU A 95 -7.92 -14.06 -6.23
CA LEU A 95 -8.07 -15.04 -7.31
C LEU A 95 -8.86 -14.40 -8.45
N ILE A 96 -8.19 -14.18 -9.58
CA ILE A 96 -8.74 -13.52 -10.76
C ILE A 96 -8.94 -14.56 -11.86
N LEU A 97 -10.15 -14.62 -12.41
CA LEU A 97 -10.50 -15.53 -13.49
C LEU A 97 -10.05 -14.93 -14.83
N VAL A 98 -9.08 -15.56 -15.51
CA VAL A 98 -8.62 -15.14 -16.85
C VAL A 98 -8.68 -16.31 -17.81
N GLY A 99 -9.49 -16.17 -18.85
CA GLY A 99 -9.68 -17.22 -19.87
C GLY A 99 -10.20 -18.55 -19.31
N GLY A 100 -10.95 -18.52 -18.20
CA GLY A 100 -11.44 -19.72 -17.52
C GLY A 100 -10.48 -20.35 -16.50
N ILE A 101 -9.31 -19.74 -16.26
CA ILE A 101 -8.32 -20.21 -15.27
C ILE A 101 -8.27 -19.23 -14.10
N LEU A 102 -8.41 -19.74 -12.88
CA LEU A 102 -8.16 -18.97 -11.65
C LEU A 102 -6.65 -18.72 -11.51
N ARG A 103 -6.26 -17.46 -11.40
CA ARG A 103 -4.88 -17.05 -11.18
C ARG A 103 -4.80 -16.07 -10.02
N GLN A 104 -3.78 -16.20 -9.19
CA GLN A 104 -3.49 -15.21 -8.17
C GLN A 104 -3.00 -13.90 -8.83
N GLY A 105 -3.63 -12.80 -8.47
CA GLY A 105 -3.25 -11.46 -8.91
C GLY A 105 -3.87 -10.39 -8.03
N LEU A 106 -3.43 -9.15 -8.19
CA LEU A 106 -4.03 -8.00 -7.53
C LEU A 106 -4.67 -7.09 -8.57
N ILE A 107 -5.93 -6.70 -8.35
CA ILE A 107 -6.64 -5.71 -9.17
C ILE A 107 -6.26 -4.28 -8.70
N HIS A 108 -5.95 -3.39 -9.65
CA HIS A 108 -5.68 -1.97 -9.38
C HIS A 108 -6.21 -1.08 -10.52
N LEU A 109 -7.13 -0.14 -10.22
CA LEU A 109 -7.70 0.82 -11.18
C LEU A 109 -8.15 0.19 -12.52
N GLY A 110 -8.72 -1.03 -12.46
CA GLY A 110 -9.17 -1.79 -13.64
C GLY A 110 -8.09 -2.59 -14.37
N LYS A 111 -6.85 -2.66 -13.84
CA LYS A 111 -5.74 -3.46 -14.39
C LYS A 111 -5.33 -4.59 -13.43
N ILE A 112 -5.04 -5.76 -13.98
CA ILE A 112 -4.63 -6.96 -13.23
C ILE A 112 -3.10 -7.04 -13.18
N LEU A 113 -2.54 -7.17 -11.98
CA LEU A 113 -1.12 -7.40 -11.74
C LEU A 113 -0.90 -8.80 -11.17
N TRP A 114 -0.22 -9.66 -11.93
CA TRP A 114 -0.02 -11.07 -11.59
C TRP A 114 1.02 -11.26 -10.50
N THR A 115 0.71 -12.07 -9.48
CA THR A 115 1.73 -12.58 -8.55
C THR A 115 2.35 -13.84 -9.15
N LYS A 116 3.66 -14.05 -8.96
CA LYS A 116 4.33 -15.26 -9.45
C LYS A 116 3.71 -16.48 -8.75
N THR A 117 3.28 -17.47 -9.52
CA THR A 117 2.77 -18.73 -8.99
C THR A 117 3.80 -19.41 -8.09
N PRO A 118 3.41 -19.94 -6.92
CA PRO A 118 4.28 -20.83 -6.15
C PRO A 118 4.58 -22.07 -7.00
N LYS A 119 5.84 -22.51 -6.96
CA LYS A 119 6.34 -23.72 -7.62
C LYS A 119 5.72 -24.98 -7.04
#